data_AF-A0A225X5V2-F1
#
_entry.id   AF-A0A225X5V2-F1
#
_cell.length_a   1.000
_cell.length_b   1.000
_cell.length_c   1.000
_cell.angle_alpha   90.00
_cell.angle_beta   90.00
_cell.angle_gamma   90.00
#
_symmetry.space_group_name_H-M   'P 1'
#
loop_
_entity.id
_entity.type
_entity.pdbx_description
1 polymer ?
#
loop_
_entity_poly.entity_id
_entity_poly.type
_entity_poly.pdbx_seq_one_letter_code
_entity_poly.pdbx_strand_id
1 'polypeptide(L)'
;MNAPRQVVVDDQVLEFWSKSAKSGFELGLLVGQVSSSNCGDFVLAVVPIPSENENGDTLTGLSEVSVDWVQEVAQQVDRILPGGISVLGLYVVASREHAKEVVPYLRATAEAVALPSNIHMGDNVHHLALVKSNGDVAFQSFYDVVDVHKVQMLPAKRITPTTDMKFKQYRTLIDLDEPTPFVNVAPTAAMTAAEVAEKRMKEVEQHLKPLFRRVEDAVAVLKLTGDTKAQHMNLLTLTAPESHKIVEDPLGGVHGAVSCVAFVSQNEPEAKDVAAAYLKRDFAKSLLVRVALARERWAEDDEVEPNAVFKEGGVIRLAQRGLVPWRSATGPSPHFSAAIHVFPDEDATEAVKNALEILGGATNSDAAVWSAMEIGGQLGSPMDLTFGMTESEHFKYVYYVLPVVIVLLLLVAQSMM
;
A
#
# COMPACT_ATOMS: atom_id res chain seq x y z
N MET A 1 -21.20 15.99 -20.56
CA MET A 1 -19.85 16.06 -21.17
C MET A 1 -18.90 16.40 -20.05
N ASN A 2 -18.17 15.41 -19.53
CA ASN A 2 -17.21 15.64 -18.44
C ASN A 2 -16.03 16.43 -19.01
N ALA A 3 -15.62 17.49 -18.31
CA ALA A 3 -14.44 18.26 -18.67
C ALA A 3 -13.21 17.33 -18.78
N PRO A 4 -12.24 17.62 -19.67
CA PRO A 4 -11.03 16.83 -19.76
C PRO A 4 -10.33 16.76 -18.40
N ARG A 5 -9.76 15.59 -18.07
CA ARG A 5 -8.99 15.42 -16.84
C ARG A 5 -7.81 16.38 -16.86
N GLN A 6 -7.55 17.00 -15.72
CA GLN A 6 -6.38 17.85 -15.54
C GLN A 6 -5.27 16.99 -14.98
N VAL A 7 -4.06 17.09 -15.54
CA VAL A 7 -2.90 16.34 -15.06
C VAL A 7 -1.82 17.32 -14.61
N VAL A 8 -1.37 17.18 -13.38
CA VAL A 8 -0.28 17.92 -12.75
C VAL A 8 0.91 16.97 -12.66
N VAL A 9 2.07 17.39 -13.13
CA VAL A 9 3.28 16.55 -13.14
C VAL A 9 4.32 17.18 -12.24
N ASP A 10 4.93 16.36 -11.37
CA ASP A 10 6.04 16.79 -10.52
C ASP A 10 7.26 17.22 -11.35
N ASP A 11 7.96 18.25 -10.88
CA ASP A 11 9.12 18.82 -11.58
C ASP A 11 10.25 17.80 -11.77
N GLN A 12 10.46 16.87 -10.82
CA GLN A 12 11.47 15.83 -10.95
C GLN A 12 11.13 14.85 -12.09
N VAL A 13 9.84 14.59 -12.31
CA VAL A 13 9.38 13.74 -13.43
C VAL A 13 9.57 14.47 -14.76
N LEU A 14 9.27 15.77 -14.83
CA LEU A 14 9.52 16.57 -16.03
C LEU A 14 11.00 16.66 -16.35
N GLU A 15 11.85 16.85 -15.36
CA GLU A 15 13.31 16.87 -15.52
C GLU A 15 13.81 15.51 -16.04
N PHE A 16 13.34 14.41 -15.46
CA PHE A 16 13.67 13.06 -15.90
C PHE A 16 13.29 12.84 -17.36
N TRP A 17 12.04 13.13 -17.76
CA TRP A 17 11.61 12.97 -19.15
C TRP A 17 12.37 13.87 -20.12
N SER A 18 12.78 15.08 -19.71
CA SER A 18 13.61 15.95 -20.55
C SER A 18 15.01 15.36 -20.83
N LYS A 19 15.52 14.52 -19.92
CA LYS A 19 16.77 13.76 -20.09
C LYS A 19 16.53 12.51 -20.93
N SER A 20 15.51 11.71 -20.60
CA SER A 20 15.18 10.47 -21.31
C SER A 20 14.71 10.70 -22.76
N ALA A 21 14.14 11.86 -23.08
CA ALA A 21 13.77 12.24 -24.45
C ALA A 21 14.97 12.21 -25.44
N LYS A 22 16.21 12.21 -24.92
CA LYS A 22 17.44 12.17 -25.69
C LYS A 22 18.02 10.76 -25.85
N SER A 23 17.57 9.77 -25.05
CA SER A 23 18.18 8.44 -24.95
C SER A 23 17.51 7.35 -25.79
N GLY A 24 16.41 7.65 -26.50
CA GLY A 24 15.77 6.71 -27.43
C GLY A 24 14.36 6.33 -27.02
N PHE A 25 14.06 5.03 -27.05
CA PHE A 25 12.78 4.47 -26.62
C PHE A 25 12.82 4.13 -25.12
N GLU A 26 11.74 4.45 -24.39
CA GLU A 26 11.59 4.09 -22.98
C GLU A 26 10.11 3.83 -22.68
N LEU A 27 9.82 2.80 -21.89
CA LEU A 27 8.50 2.47 -21.38
C LEU A 27 8.57 2.44 -19.85
N GLY A 28 7.55 2.95 -19.18
CA GLY A 28 7.49 2.91 -17.72
C GLY A 28 6.10 3.19 -17.16
N LEU A 29 5.97 3.02 -15.86
CA LEU A 29 4.75 3.25 -15.10
C LEU A 29 4.68 4.70 -14.62
N LEU A 30 3.47 5.25 -14.61
CA LEU A 30 3.14 6.50 -13.93
C LEU A 30 2.67 6.19 -12.51
N VAL A 31 3.24 6.85 -11.50
CA VAL A 31 2.85 6.67 -10.09
C VAL A 31 2.37 8.01 -9.52
N GLY A 32 1.23 7.99 -8.84
CA GLY A 32 0.68 9.20 -8.24
C GLY A 32 -0.77 9.07 -7.79
N GLN A 33 -1.52 10.17 -7.82
CA GLN A 33 -2.87 10.26 -7.25
C GLN A 33 -3.91 10.68 -8.29
N VAL A 34 -5.00 9.92 -8.39
CA VAL A 34 -6.21 10.31 -9.13
C VAL A 34 -7.10 11.16 -8.21
N SER A 35 -7.39 12.40 -8.61
CA SER A 35 -8.29 13.30 -7.89
C SER A 35 -9.75 12.97 -8.20
N SER A 36 -10.53 12.59 -7.18
CA SER A 36 -11.96 12.32 -7.33
C SER A 36 -12.73 13.56 -7.80
N SER A 37 -12.26 14.75 -7.40
CA SER A 37 -12.90 16.02 -7.76
C SER A 37 -12.36 16.63 -9.06
N ASN A 38 -11.41 15.95 -9.71
CA ASN A 38 -10.70 16.43 -10.90
C ASN A 38 -10.03 17.81 -10.69
N CYS A 39 -9.53 18.09 -9.48
CA CYS A 39 -8.73 19.29 -9.22
C CYS A 39 -7.27 19.16 -9.73
N GLY A 40 -6.95 18.01 -10.32
CA GLY A 40 -5.66 17.67 -10.90
C GLY A 40 -5.26 16.26 -10.50
N ASP A 41 -5.08 15.38 -11.48
CA ASP A 41 -4.40 14.10 -11.30
C ASP A 41 -2.91 14.33 -11.20
N PHE A 42 -2.30 13.87 -10.12
CA PHE A 42 -0.92 14.18 -9.82
C PHE A 42 -0.03 13.02 -10.24
N VAL A 43 0.87 13.22 -11.19
CA VAL A 43 1.98 12.31 -11.50
C VAL A 43 3.16 12.71 -10.61
N LEU A 44 3.47 11.88 -9.62
CA LEU A 44 4.44 12.19 -8.55
C LEU A 44 5.79 11.51 -8.74
N ALA A 45 5.80 10.37 -9.42
CA ALA A 45 6.99 9.60 -9.72
C ALA A 45 6.76 8.78 -10.98
N VAL A 46 7.84 8.30 -11.57
CA VAL A 46 7.80 7.28 -12.63
C VAL A 46 8.72 6.12 -12.28
N VAL A 47 8.37 4.95 -12.80
CA VAL A 47 9.14 3.70 -12.66
C VAL A 47 9.39 3.15 -14.06
N PRO A 48 10.61 3.24 -14.60
CA PRO A 48 10.95 2.61 -15.88
C PRO A 48 10.71 1.11 -15.83
N ILE A 49 10.17 0.53 -16.91
CA ILE A 49 10.09 -0.93 -17.04
C ILE A 49 11.51 -1.46 -17.27
N PRO A 50 12.05 -2.31 -16.38
CA PRO A 50 13.36 -2.93 -16.60
C PRO A 50 13.34 -3.85 -17.82
N SER A 51 14.52 -4.10 -18.39
CA SER A 51 14.68 -5.11 -19.46
C SER A 51 14.22 -6.47 -18.97
N GLU A 52 13.36 -7.14 -19.74
CA GLU A 52 12.94 -8.52 -19.49
C GLU A 52 14.12 -9.50 -19.63
N ASN A 53 15.11 -9.15 -20.47
CA ASN A 53 16.32 -9.94 -20.65
C ASN A 53 17.40 -9.57 -19.62
N GLU A 54 18.03 -10.60 -19.02
CA GLU A 54 19.12 -10.48 -18.04
C GLU A 54 20.37 -9.76 -18.58
N ASN A 55 20.51 -9.65 -19.90
CA ASN A 55 21.66 -9.00 -20.56
C ASN A 55 21.67 -7.47 -20.42
N GLY A 56 20.58 -6.87 -19.92
CA GLY A 56 20.49 -5.42 -19.71
C GLY A 56 20.49 -4.60 -21.01
N ASP A 57 20.03 -5.19 -22.11
CA ASP A 57 19.94 -4.50 -23.40
C ASP A 57 18.98 -3.31 -23.31
N THR A 58 19.38 -2.19 -23.90
CA THR A 58 18.54 -0.99 -23.97
C THR A 58 17.35 -1.26 -24.89
N LEU A 59 16.13 -1.10 -24.37
CA LEU A 59 14.91 -1.25 -25.15
C LEU A 59 14.91 -0.32 -26.38
N THR A 60 14.75 -0.89 -27.57
CA THR A 60 14.70 -0.12 -28.83
C THR A 60 13.28 0.11 -29.33
N GLY A 61 12.30 -0.65 -28.80
CA GLY A 61 10.89 -0.49 -29.11
C GLY A 61 9.95 -1.37 -28.27
N LEU A 62 8.64 -1.12 -28.41
CA LEU A 62 7.57 -1.85 -27.68
C LEU A 62 7.59 -3.37 -27.93
N SER A 63 8.02 -3.81 -29.11
CA SER A 63 8.03 -5.23 -29.48
C SER A 63 9.01 -6.09 -28.67
N GLU A 64 9.93 -5.47 -27.94
CA GLU A 64 10.93 -6.16 -27.12
C GLU A 64 10.46 -6.40 -25.68
N VAL A 65 9.27 -5.90 -25.31
CA VAL A 65 8.70 -6.03 -23.96
C VAL A 65 7.40 -6.82 -24.04
N SER A 66 7.31 -7.92 -23.29
CA SER A 66 6.05 -8.67 -23.19
C SER A 66 5.00 -7.92 -22.36
N VAL A 67 3.73 -8.15 -22.67
CA VAL A 67 2.60 -7.57 -21.91
C VAL A 67 2.59 -8.12 -20.48
N ASP A 68 2.89 -9.42 -20.34
CA ASP A 68 2.94 -10.11 -19.06
C ASP A 68 4.03 -9.52 -18.15
N TRP A 69 5.20 -9.18 -18.71
CA TRP A 69 6.25 -8.51 -17.93
C TRP A 69 5.81 -7.15 -17.39
N VAL A 70 5.15 -6.32 -18.21
CA VAL A 70 4.63 -5.02 -17.74
C VAL A 70 3.57 -5.21 -16.66
N GLN A 71 2.77 -6.27 -16.76
CA GLN A 71 1.79 -6.63 -15.74
C GLN A 71 2.46 -6.99 -14.41
N GLU A 72 3.49 -7.82 -14.44
CA GLU A 72 4.25 -8.22 -13.25
C GLU A 72 4.91 -7.02 -12.56
N VAL A 73 5.60 -6.17 -13.33
CA VAL A 73 6.24 -4.95 -12.80
C VAL A 73 5.19 -4.01 -12.19
N ALA A 74 4.03 -3.84 -12.84
CA ALA A 74 2.94 -3.03 -12.30
C ALA A 74 2.39 -3.60 -10.99
N GLN A 75 2.25 -4.92 -10.89
CA GLN A 75 1.81 -5.59 -9.68
C GLN A 75 2.82 -5.41 -8.54
N GLN A 76 4.12 -5.61 -8.81
CA GLN A 76 5.18 -5.42 -7.82
C GLN A 76 5.23 -3.99 -7.29
N VAL A 77 5.11 -3.00 -8.19
CA VAL A 77 5.07 -1.59 -7.79
C VAL A 77 3.82 -1.29 -6.96
N ASP A 78 2.63 -1.76 -7.35
CA ASP A 78 1.40 -1.49 -6.58
C ASP A 78 1.42 -2.08 -5.15
N ARG A 79 2.07 -3.24 -4.96
CA ARG A 79 2.23 -3.89 -3.64
C ARG A 79 2.86 -2.96 -2.61
N ILE A 80 3.78 -2.07 -3.03
CA ILE A 80 4.49 -1.15 -2.13
C ILE A 80 3.91 0.27 -2.08
N LEU A 81 2.80 0.54 -2.76
CA LEU A 81 2.17 1.87 -2.73
C LEU A 81 1.24 2.04 -1.53
N PRO A 82 1.28 3.18 -0.81
CA PRO A 82 0.34 3.51 0.26
C PRO A 82 -1.03 3.94 -0.29
N GLY A 83 -2.00 4.14 0.60
CA GLY A 83 -3.31 4.67 0.26
C GLY A 83 -3.24 6.03 -0.44
N GLY A 84 -4.10 6.21 -1.44
CA GLY A 84 -4.17 7.45 -2.22
C GLY A 84 -3.08 7.60 -3.29
N ILE A 85 -2.08 6.73 -3.29
CA ILE A 85 -1.09 6.61 -4.36
C ILE A 85 -1.31 5.29 -5.09
N SER A 86 -1.32 5.35 -6.42
CA SER A 86 -1.58 4.21 -7.30
C SER A 86 -0.72 4.29 -8.57
N VAL A 87 -0.60 3.17 -9.27
CA VAL A 87 -0.14 3.16 -10.66
C VAL A 87 -1.23 3.78 -11.53
N LEU A 88 -0.97 4.97 -12.05
CA LEU A 88 -1.90 5.75 -12.85
C LEU A 88 -1.99 5.24 -14.29
N GLY A 89 -0.99 4.52 -14.78
CA GLY A 89 -0.93 4.04 -16.15
C GLY A 89 0.51 4.03 -16.65
N LEU A 90 0.72 4.39 -17.92
CA LEU A 90 2.00 4.23 -18.61
C LEU A 90 2.54 5.55 -19.15
N TYR A 91 3.86 5.65 -19.26
CA TYR A 91 4.51 6.64 -20.12
C TYR A 91 5.34 5.95 -21.18
N VAL A 92 5.42 6.59 -22.34
CA VAL A 92 6.23 6.13 -23.47
C VAL A 92 7.05 7.30 -23.98
N VAL A 93 8.37 7.14 -23.96
CA VAL A 93 9.31 7.99 -24.68
C VAL A 93 9.56 7.34 -26.03
N ALA A 94 9.16 8.00 -27.12
CA ALA A 94 9.38 7.47 -28.46
C ALA A 94 9.42 8.58 -29.52
N SER A 95 10.13 8.31 -30.62
CA SER A 95 10.16 9.20 -31.80
C SER A 95 8.91 9.07 -32.68
N ARG A 96 8.15 7.97 -32.54
CA ARG A 96 6.89 7.69 -33.25
C ARG A 96 5.72 7.57 -32.28
N GLU A 97 4.52 7.85 -32.76
CA GLU A 97 3.29 7.74 -31.98
C GLU A 97 2.85 6.28 -31.86
N HIS A 98 3.00 5.70 -30.67
CA HIS A 98 2.63 4.30 -30.39
C HIS A 98 1.32 4.16 -29.61
N ALA A 99 0.51 5.21 -29.53
CA ALA A 99 -0.64 5.28 -28.61
C ALA A 99 -1.61 4.08 -28.73
N LYS A 100 -1.84 3.57 -29.95
CA LYS A 100 -2.72 2.41 -30.19
C LYS A 100 -2.08 1.07 -29.81
N GLU A 101 -0.77 0.96 -29.93
CA GLU A 101 0.00 -0.26 -29.65
C GLU A 101 0.22 -0.44 -28.14
N VAL A 102 0.09 0.64 -27.37
CA VAL A 102 0.26 0.64 -25.90
C VAL A 102 -1.01 0.21 -25.16
N VAL A 103 -2.18 0.19 -25.82
CA VAL A 103 -3.46 -0.15 -25.17
C VAL A 103 -3.47 -1.53 -24.49
N PRO A 104 -2.93 -2.61 -25.09
CA PRO A 104 -2.82 -3.91 -24.42
C PRO A 104 -1.99 -3.85 -23.14
N TYR A 105 -0.86 -3.14 -23.15
CA TYR A 105 -0.02 -2.93 -21.97
C TYR A 105 -0.76 -2.14 -20.89
N LEU A 106 -1.47 -1.07 -21.28
CA LEU A 106 -2.25 -0.27 -20.34
C LEU A 106 -3.37 -1.09 -19.70
N ARG A 107 -3.99 -2.02 -20.45
CA ARG A 107 -4.98 -2.95 -19.93
C ARG A 107 -4.36 -3.90 -18.91
N ALA A 108 -3.23 -4.52 -19.25
CA ALA A 108 -2.54 -5.41 -18.34
C ALA A 108 -2.11 -4.68 -17.05
N THR A 109 -1.61 -3.44 -17.16
CA THR A 109 -1.35 -2.57 -16.00
C THR A 109 -2.61 -2.31 -15.18
N ALA A 110 -3.75 -2.00 -15.81
CA ALA A 110 -5.01 -1.78 -15.13
C ALA A 110 -5.51 -3.04 -14.40
N GLU A 111 -5.36 -4.21 -15.01
CA GLU A 111 -5.71 -5.51 -14.43
C GLU A 111 -4.80 -5.86 -13.25
N ALA A 112 -3.49 -5.59 -13.35
CA ALA A 112 -2.52 -5.85 -12.28
C ALA A 112 -2.83 -5.11 -10.98
N VAL A 113 -3.35 -3.88 -11.08
CA VAL A 113 -3.59 -2.98 -9.93
C VAL A 113 -5.06 -2.87 -9.54
N ALA A 114 -5.93 -3.64 -10.22
CA ALA A 114 -7.33 -3.72 -9.89
C ALA A 114 -7.51 -4.49 -8.58
N LEU A 115 -8.30 -3.92 -7.67
CA LEU A 115 -8.79 -4.69 -6.53
C LEU A 115 -9.87 -5.68 -7.00
N PRO A 116 -10.10 -6.78 -6.25
CA PRO A 116 -11.18 -7.71 -6.53
C PRO A 116 -12.50 -6.98 -6.74
N SER A 117 -13.30 -7.42 -7.72
CA SER A 117 -14.52 -6.74 -8.19
C SER A 117 -15.59 -6.50 -7.12
N ASN A 118 -15.47 -7.11 -5.95
CA ASN A 118 -16.31 -6.86 -4.79
C ASN A 118 -15.83 -5.70 -3.89
N ILE A 119 -14.78 -4.97 -4.27
CA ILE A 119 -14.20 -3.85 -3.53
C ILE A 119 -14.14 -2.64 -4.47
N HIS A 120 -15.14 -1.76 -4.41
CA HIS A 120 -15.24 -0.59 -5.30
C HIS A 120 -14.76 0.67 -4.57
N MET A 121 -13.50 1.06 -4.76
CA MET A 121 -12.95 2.28 -4.14
C MET A 121 -12.20 3.16 -5.14
N GLY A 122 -12.95 3.96 -5.90
CA GLY A 122 -12.45 5.08 -6.71
C GLY A 122 -12.83 5.06 -8.19
N ASP A 123 -12.40 6.11 -8.91
CA ASP A 123 -12.61 6.25 -10.35
C ASP A 123 -11.67 5.33 -11.15
N ASN A 124 -12.21 4.64 -12.15
CA ASN A 124 -11.46 3.73 -13.03
C ASN A 124 -10.84 4.49 -14.21
N VAL A 125 -9.85 5.34 -13.92
CA VAL A 125 -9.15 6.16 -14.91
C VAL A 125 -7.67 5.83 -14.94
N HIS A 126 -7.16 5.56 -16.13
CA HIS A 126 -5.74 5.37 -16.39
C HIS A 126 -5.21 6.42 -17.36
N HIS A 127 -3.94 6.77 -17.25
CA HIS A 127 -3.30 7.78 -18.08
C HIS A 127 -2.20 7.18 -18.94
N LEU A 128 -2.09 7.69 -20.16
CA LEU A 128 -0.96 7.46 -21.05
C LEU A 128 -0.24 8.79 -21.28
N ALA A 129 1.03 8.86 -20.88
CA ALA A 129 1.90 10.00 -21.15
C ALA A 129 2.79 9.69 -22.37
N LEU A 130 2.67 10.49 -23.42
CA LEU A 130 3.50 10.41 -24.62
C LEU A 130 4.56 11.51 -24.56
N VAL A 131 5.81 11.12 -24.31
CA VAL A 131 6.96 12.02 -24.20
C VAL A 131 7.63 12.10 -25.57
N LYS A 132 7.64 13.31 -26.14
CA LYS A 132 8.24 13.59 -27.44
C LYS A 132 9.75 13.82 -27.28
N SER A 133 10.48 13.71 -28.40
CA SER A 133 11.93 13.94 -28.46
C SER A 133 12.39 15.34 -28.04
N ASN A 134 11.50 16.33 -28.04
CA ASN A 134 11.77 17.68 -27.54
C ASN A 134 11.48 17.86 -26.04
N GLY A 135 11.08 16.79 -25.33
CA GLY A 135 10.68 16.80 -23.93
C GLY A 135 9.25 17.28 -23.66
N ASP A 136 8.47 17.60 -24.69
CA ASP A 136 7.05 17.92 -24.54
C ASP A 136 6.23 16.65 -24.28
N VAL A 137 5.20 16.77 -23.46
CA VAL A 137 4.42 15.61 -22.98
C VAL A 137 2.94 15.82 -23.24
N ALA A 138 2.34 14.87 -23.94
CA ALA A 138 0.90 14.81 -24.15
C ALA A 138 0.28 13.70 -23.29
N PHE A 139 -0.89 13.97 -22.71
CA PHE A 139 -1.62 13.00 -21.89
C PHE A 139 -2.93 12.57 -22.54
N GLN A 140 -3.22 11.28 -22.42
CA GLN A 140 -4.52 10.69 -22.76
C GLN A 140 -5.07 9.97 -21.53
N SER A 141 -6.34 10.19 -21.21
CA SER A 141 -7.06 9.46 -20.17
C SER A 141 -7.87 8.35 -20.81
N PHE A 142 -7.78 7.17 -20.23
CA PHE A 142 -8.52 5.99 -20.60
C PHE A 142 -9.44 5.58 -19.45
N TYR A 143 -10.71 5.37 -19.76
CA TYR A 143 -11.73 4.92 -18.82
C TYR A 143 -12.07 3.47 -19.14
N ASP A 144 -12.35 2.68 -18.10
CA ASP A 144 -12.83 1.29 -18.23
C ASP A 144 -11.93 0.41 -19.11
N VAL A 145 -10.60 0.58 -18.99
CA VAL A 145 -9.58 -0.07 -19.86
C VAL A 145 -9.67 -1.58 -19.87
N VAL A 146 -10.08 -2.17 -18.74
CA VAL A 146 -10.27 -3.61 -18.56
C VAL A 146 -11.43 -4.15 -19.42
N ASP A 147 -12.50 -3.37 -19.61
CA ASP A 147 -13.63 -3.78 -20.46
C ASP A 147 -13.43 -3.24 -21.88
N VAL A 148 -12.96 -4.11 -22.78
CA VAL A 148 -12.67 -3.81 -24.19
C VAL A 148 -13.84 -3.12 -24.91
N HIS A 149 -15.07 -3.38 -24.50
CA HIS A 149 -16.27 -2.81 -25.12
C HIS A 149 -16.68 -1.46 -24.54
N LYS A 150 -16.13 -1.07 -23.38
CA LYS A 150 -16.42 0.21 -22.70
C LYS A 150 -15.26 1.18 -22.73
N VAL A 151 -14.07 0.76 -23.19
CA VAL A 151 -12.89 1.63 -23.23
C VAL A 151 -13.20 2.96 -23.91
N GLN A 152 -13.03 4.05 -23.17
CA GLN A 152 -13.14 5.40 -23.70
C GLN A 152 -11.79 6.11 -23.56
N MET A 153 -11.29 6.65 -24.67
CA MET A 153 -10.08 7.47 -24.70
C MET A 153 -10.47 8.95 -24.85
N LEU A 154 -10.03 9.79 -23.92
CA LEU A 154 -10.24 11.23 -23.94
C LEU A 154 -8.90 11.97 -23.75
N PRO A 155 -8.70 13.13 -24.39
CA PRO A 155 -7.50 13.94 -24.14
C PRO A 155 -7.49 14.45 -22.69
N ALA A 156 -6.33 14.40 -22.04
CA ALA A 156 -6.12 15.01 -20.74
C ALA A 156 -5.27 16.28 -20.88
N LYS A 157 -5.58 17.30 -20.10
CA LYS A 157 -4.89 18.58 -20.15
C LYS A 157 -3.82 18.63 -19.08
N ARG A 158 -2.54 18.69 -19.50
CA ARG A 158 -1.46 19.04 -18.57
C ARG A 158 -1.64 20.47 -18.09
N ILE A 159 -1.62 20.67 -16.79
CA ILE A 159 -1.67 21.99 -16.14
C ILE A 159 -0.42 22.18 -15.28
N THR A 160 0.06 23.42 -15.22
CA THR A 160 1.12 23.81 -14.29
C THR A 160 0.45 24.14 -12.95
N PRO A 161 0.93 23.57 -11.82
CA PRO A 161 0.35 23.85 -10.53
C PRO A 161 0.53 25.33 -10.17
N THR A 162 -0.51 25.95 -9.58
CA THR A 162 -0.47 27.35 -9.13
C THR A 162 0.24 27.53 -7.78
N THR A 163 0.43 26.43 -7.05
CA THR A 163 1.04 26.35 -5.72
C THR A 163 1.83 25.06 -5.61
N ASP A 164 2.84 25.02 -4.76
CA ASP A 164 3.60 23.78 -4.47
C ASP A 164 2.66 22.62 -4.15
N MET A 165 2.96 21.46 -4.73
CA MET A 165 2.24 20.22 -4.49
C MET A 165 2.47 19.79 -3.05
N LYS A 166 1.42 19.81 -2.23
CA LYS A 166 1.49 19.44 -0.81
C LYS A 166 0.53 18.30 -0.52
N PHE A 167 1.07 17.25 0.08
CA PHE A 167 0.32 16.09 0.52
C PHE A 167 0.28 16.03 2.04
N LYS A 168 -0.84 15.56 2.56
CA LYS A 168 -1.04 15.35 3.99
C LYS A 168 -1.19 13.86 4.26
N GLN A 169 -0.48 13.39 5.28
CA GLN A 169 -0.56 12.00 5.71
C GLN A 169 -1.74 11.79 6.66
N TYR A 170 -2.51 10.73 6.39
CA TYR A 170 -3.56 10.20 7.25
C TYR A 170 -3.22 8.78 7.67
N ARG A 171 -3.66 8.37 8.87
CA ARG A 171 -3.43 7.04 9.43
C ARG A 171 -4.67 6.48 10.10
N THR A 172 -4.87 5.19 10.00
CA THR A 172 -5.81 4.43 10.85
C THR A 172 -5.18 3.10 11.23
N LEU A 173 -5.58 2.55 12.37
CA LEU A 173 -5.27 1.18 12.76
C LEU A 173 -6.58 0.40 12.73
N ILE A 174 -6.57 -0.77 12.11
CA ILE A 174 -7.74 -1.66 12.04
C ILE A 174 -7.34 -2.98 12.66
N ASP A 175 -7.95 -3.31 13.80
CA ASP A 175 -7.75 -4.59 14.46
C ASP A 175 -8.44 -5.69 13.65
N LEU A 176 -7.74 -6.82 13.52
CA LEU A 176 -8.19 -8.04 12.87
C LEU A 176 -8.55 -9.05 13.96
N ASP A 177 -9.79 -9.51 13.96
CA ASP A 177 -10.24 -10.62 14.79
C ASP A 177 -11.32 -11.40 14.02
N GLU A 178 -10.94 -11.99 12.89
CA GLU A 178 -11.87 -12.69 12.00
C GLU A 178 -11.85 -14.19 12.23
N PRO A 179 -12.90 -14.77 12.85
CA PRO A 179 -13.01 -16.22 12.95
C PRO A 179 -13.19 -16.80 11.55
N THR A 180 -12.36 -17.78 11.21
CA THR A 180 -12.32 -18.41 9.90
C THR A 180 -12.50 -19.91 10.06
N PRO A 181 -13.59 -20.51 9.52
CA PRO A 181 -13.72 -21.96 9.54
C PRO A 181 -12.71 -22.56 8.57
N PHE A 182 -11.73 -23.30 9.09
CA PHE A 182 -10.81 -24.07 8.25
C PHE A 182 -11.40 -25.46 8.04
N VAL A 183 -11.81 -25.77 6.80
CA VAL A 183 -12.26 -27.12 6.47
C VAL A 183 -11.09 -28.08 6.67
N ASN A 184 -11.23 -29.16 7.43
CA ASN A 184 -10.19 -30.20 7.47
C ASN A 184 -10.05 -30.85 6.07
N VAL A 185 -9.01 -30.47 5.32
CA VAL A 185 -8.63 -31.17 4.09
C VAL A 185 -7.67 -32.25 4.54
N ALA A 186 -8.14 -33.49 4.61
CA ALA A 186 -7.25 -34.62 4.80
C ALA A 186 -6.19 -34.57 3.69
N PRO A 187 -4.89 -34.69 4.00
CA PRO A 187 -3.85 -34.76 2.97
C PRO A 187 -4.13 -35.99 2.11
N THR A 188 -4.81 -35.80 0.99
CA THR A 188 -4.89 -36.82 -0.06
C THR A 188 -3.54 -36.82 -0.76
N ALA A 189 -2.95 -37.99 -0.95
CA ALA A 189 -1.62 -38.22 -1.54
C ALA A 189 -1.44 -37.70 -3.00
N ALA A 190 -2.33 -36.85 -3.50
CA ALA A 190 -2.43 -36.38 -4.88
C ALA A 190 -2.31 -34.86 -5.05
N MET A 191 -2.21 -34.06 -3.98
CA MET A 191 -2.06 -32.60 -4.08
C MET A 191 -0.66 -32.16 -3.66
N THR A 192 -0.04 -31.28 -4.44
CA THR A 192 1.22 -30.60 -4.12
C THR A 192 1.03 -29.53 -3.03
N ALA A 193 2.11 -29.12 -2.35
CA ALA A 193 2.06 -28.06 -1.35
C ALA A 193 1.52 -26.74 -1.92
N ALA A 194 1.93 -26.38 -3.14
CA ALA A 194 1.45 -25.21 -3.87
C ALA A 194 -0.06 -25.25 -4.13
N GLU A 195 -0.62 -26.39 -4.56
CA GLU A 195 -2.06 -26.54 -4.78
C GLU A 195 -2.87 -26.44 -3.48
N VAL A 196 -2.31 -26.97 -2.38
CA VAL A 196 -2.91 -26.82 -1.06
C VAL A 196 -2.88 -25.35 -0.63
N ALA A 197 -1.73 -24.68 -0.72
CA ALA A 197 -1.56 -23.28 -0.37
C ALA A 197 -2.51 -22.37 -1.17
N GLU A 198 -2.60 -22.54 -2.48
CA GLU A 198 -3.51 -21.80 -3.35
C GLU A 198 -4.97 -22.01 -2.95
N LYS A 199 -5.40 -23.27 -2.76
CA LYS A 199 -6.77 -23.57 -2.37
C LYS A 199 -7.12 -22.93 -1.02
N ARG A 200 -6.22 -23.04 -0.04
CA ARG A 200 -6.43 -22.48 1.31
C ARG A 200 -6.46 -20.97 1.32
N MET A 201 -5.54 -20.34 0.60
CA MET A 201 -5.47 -18.88 0.55
C MET A 201 -6.68 -18.31 -0.18
N LYS A 202 -7.18 -19.00 -1.20
CA LYS A 202 -8.46 -18.66 -1.83
C LYS A 202 -9.64 -18.76 -0.87
N GLU A 203 -9.69 -19.77 0.01
CA GLU A 203 -10.70 -19.87 1.09
C GLU A 203 -10.58 -18.69 2.07
N VAL A 204 -9.37 -18.36 2.52
CA VAL A 204 -9.12 -17.19 3.39
C VAL A 204 -9.60 -15.90 2.72
N GLU A 205 -9.27 -15.66 1.45
CA GLU A 205 -9.75 -14.49 0.70
C GLU A 205 -11.28 -14.41 0.65
N GLN A 206 -11.98 -15.55 0.48
CA GLN A 206 -13.45 -15.55 0.54
C GLN A 206 -13.96 -15.14 1.92
N HIS A 207 -13.34 -15.65 2.99
CA HIS A 207 -13.72 -15.35 4.37
C HIS A 207 -13.41 -13.90 4.78
N LEU A 208 -12.48 -13.22 4.11
CA LEU A 208 -12.19 -11.80 4.34
C LEU A 208 -13.19 -10.85 3.66
N LYS A 209 -14.02 -11.33 2.71
CA LYS A 209 -15.00 -10.47 2.01
C LYS A 209 -15.98 -9.74 2.93
N PRO A 210 -16.58 -10.37 3.96
CA PRO A 210 -17.43 -9.66 4.93
C PRO A 210 -16.67 -8.56 5.68
N LEU A 211 -15.41 -8.79 6.04
CA LEU A 211 -14.58 -7.76 6.68
C LEU A 211 -14.34 -6.58 5.75
N PHE A 212 -14.00 -6.83 4.48
CA PHE A 212 -13.82 -5.74 3.50
C PHE A 212 -15.09 -4.88 3.37
N ARG A 213 -16.28 -5.50 3.34
CA ARG A 213 -17.55 -4.76 3.33
C ARG A 213 -17.77 -3.95 4.61
N ARG A 214 -17.53 -4.54 5.79
CA ARG A 214 -17.65 -3.80 7.06
C ARG A 214 -16.70 -2.60 7.14
N VAL A 215 -15.47 -2.73 6.64
CA VAL A 215 -14.50 -1.61 6.57
C VAL A 215 -14.92 -0.57 5.54
N GLU A 216 -15.44 -1.00 4.39
CA GLU A 216 -16.00 -0.12 3.36
C GLU A 216 -17.17 0.71 3.90
N ASP A 217 -18.10 0.08 4.62
CA ASP A 217 -19.27 0.71 5.22
C ASP A 217 -18.94 1.55 6.47
N ALA A 218 -17.73 1.40 7.03
CA ALA A 218 -17.38 2.08 8.27
C ALA A 218 -17.26 3.60 8.11
N VAL A 219 -17.80 4.38 9.04
CA VAL A 219 -17.68 5.83 9.06
C VAL A 219 -16.35 6.21 9.71
N ALA A 220 -15.51 6.93 8.97
CA ALA A 220 -14.22 7.40 9.44
C ALA A 220 -14.35 8.80 10.06
N VAL A 221 -13.83 8.99 11.27
CA VAL A 221 -13.85 10.28 11.97
C VAL A 221 -12.44 10.65 12.41
N LEU A 222 -12.09 11.93 12.28
CA LEU A 222 -10.79 12.45 12.71
C LEU A 222 -10.63 12.30 14.23
N LYS A 223 -9.52 11.69 14.63
CA LYS A 223 -9.07 11.57 16.02
C LYS A 223 -8.19 12.78 16.34
N LEU A 224 -8.47 13.48 17.44
CA LEU A 224 -7.54 14.45 17.98
C LEU A 224 -6.32 13.72 18.55
N THR A 225 -5.15 13.98 17.97
CA THR A 225 -3.86 13.49 18.45
C THR A 225 -2.87 14.64 18.54
N GLY A 226 -1.81 14.47 19.34
CA GLY A 226 -0.69 15.40 19.39
C GLY A 226 0.30 15.26 18.22
N ASP A 227 0.01 14.40 17.24
CA ASP A 227 0.89 14.18 16.09
C ASP A 227 0.79 15.37 15.12
N THR A 228 1.92 16.06 14.93
CA THR A 228 2.03 17.21 14.04
C THR A 228 2.28 16.81 12.58
N LYS A 229 2.68 15.56 12.32
CA LYS A 229 3.07 15.05 11.00
C LYS A 229 1.94 14.28 10.30
N ALA A 230 1.09 13.58 11.05
CA ALA A 230 0.00 12.79 10.49
C ALA A 230 -1.34 13.01 11.21
N GLN A 231 -2.42 12.99 10.44
CA GLN A 231 -3.78 12.99 10.97
C GLN A 231 -4.27 11.57 11.20
N HIS A 232 -4.89 11.32 12.34
CA HIS A 232 -5.40 10.00 12.68
C HIS A 232 -6.91 9.94 12.50
N MET A 233 -7.41 8.81 12.01
CA MET A 233 -8.85 8.56 11.87
C MET A 233 -9.22 7.28 12.62
N ASN A 234 -10.45 7.26 13.17
CA ASN A 234 -11.08 6.07 13.74
C ASN A 234 -12.23 5.63 12.84
N LEU A 235 -12.38 4.32 12.63
CA LEU A 235 -13.53 3.73 11.94
C LEU A 235 -14.63 3.38 12.96
N LEU A 236 -15.49 4.33 13.30
CA LEU A 236 -16.40 4.23 14.45
C LEU A 236 -17.54 3.20 14.29
N THR A 237 -17.96 2.92 13.05
CA THR A 237 -19.08 1.99 12.79
C THR A 237 -18.60 0.63 12.31
N LEU A 238 -17.32 0.31 12.47
CA LEU A 238 -16.80 -1.03 12.21
C LEU A 238 -17.43 -1.99 13.24
N THR A 239 -18.43 -2.75 12.81
CA THR A 239 -19.10 -3.75 13.65
C THR A 239 -18.18 -4.94 13.90
N ALA A 240 -18.42 -5.74 14.94
CA ALA A 240 -17.73 -7.02 15.13
C ALA A 240 -18.18 -8.06 14.06
N PRO A 241 -17.38 -9.11 13.79
CA PRO A 241 -17.84 -10.21 12.94
C PRO A 241 -19.13 -10.85 13.49
N GLU A 242 -19.99 -11.32 12.60
CA GLU A 242 -21.21 -12.02 13.02
C GLU A 242 -20.85 -13.32 13.76
N SER A 243 -21.55 -13.61 14.86
CA SER A 243 -21.36 -14.86 15.59
C SER A 243 -21.78 -16.04 14.72
N HIS A 244 -20.82 -16.90 14.34
CA HIS A 244 -21.10 -18.13 13.62
C HIS A 244 -21.90 -19.07 14.53
N LYS A 245 -23.21 -19.25 14.26
CA LYS A 245 -24.14 -20.03 15.11
C LYS A 245 -23.91 -21.55 15.07
N ILE A 246 -23.11 -22.03 14.13
CA ILE A 246 -22.76 -23.43 13.98
C ILE A 246 -21.29 -23.44 13.58
N VAL A 247 -20.44 -24.00 14.42
CA VAL A 247 -19.07 -24.28 14.03
C VAL A 247 -18.78 -25.75 14.28
N GLU A 248 -18.63 -26.49 13.19
CA GLU A 248 -18.01 -27.82 13.21
C GLU A 248 -16.48 -27.62 13.09
N ASP A 249 -15.72 -28.39 13.89
CA ASP A 249 -14.24 -28.42 14.03
C ASP A 249 -13.37 -28.04 12.80
N PRO A 250 -12.13 -27.54 12.99
CA PRO A 250 -11.65 -26.62 14.03
C PRO A 250 -11.73 -25.15 13.56
N LEU A 251 -12.05 -24.26 14.50
CA LEU A 251 -11.95 -22.80 14.30
C LEU A 251 -10.50 -22.36 14.34
N GLY A 252 -10.06 -21.63 13.31
CA GLY A 252 -8.96 -20.69 13.45
C GLY A 252 -9.44 -19.27 13.19
N GLY A 253 -8.51 -18.36 12.93
CA GLY A 253 -8.86 -16.98 12.64
C GLY A 253 -7.69 -16.16 12.12
N VAL A 254 -8.02 -15.04 11.50
CA VAL A 254 -7.05 -14.00 11.13
C VAL A 254 -7.06 -12.96 12.24
N HIS A 255 -5.98 -12.95 13.02
CA HIS A 255 -5.83 -12.05 14.17
C HIS A 255 -4.67 -11.07 13.95
N GLY A 256 -4.76 -9.89 14.55
CA GLY A 256 -3.69 -8.90 14.55
C GLY A 256 -4.22 -7.49 14.33
N ALA A 257 -3.45 -6.66 13.63
CA ALA A 257 -3.89 -5.34 13.21
C ALA A 257 -3.22 -4.95 11.90
N VAL A 258 -3.84 -4.03 11.17
CA VAL A 258 -3.29 -3.43 9.94
C VAL A 258 -3.18 -1.93 10.14
N SER A 259 -1.95 -1.42 10.07
CA SER A 259 -1.69 0.02 10.08
C SER A 259 -1.80 0.56 8.66
N CYS A 260 -2.84 1.35 8.43
CA CYS A 260 -3.15 1.94 7.13
C CYS A 260 -2.64 3.37 7.07
N VAL A 261 -2.18 3.76 5.88
CA VAL A 261 -1.61 5.07 5.59
C VAL A 261 -2.19 5.56 4.29
N ALA A 262 -2.60 6.82 4.27
CA ALA A 262 -3.00 7.50 3.05
C ALA A 262 -2.29 8.85 2.91
N PHE A 263 -1.93 9.22 1.69
CA PHE A 263 -1.47 10.55 1.34
C PHE A 263 -2.53 11.25 0.49
N VAL A 264 -2.96 12.45 0.89
CA VAL A 264 -4.01 13.21 0.18
C VAL A 264 -3.49 14.58 -0.19
N SER A 265 -3.72 14.99 -1.44
CA SER A 265 -3.43 16.36 -1.89
C SER A 265 -4.20 17.37 -1.04
N GLN A 266 -3.53 18.44 -0.60
CA GLN A 266 -4.18 19.52 0.14
C GLN A 266 -5.16 20.34 -0.71
N ASN A 267 -5.10 20.18 -2.03
CA ASN A 267 -6.02 20.82 -2.97
C ASN A 267 -7.32 20.04 -3.16
N GLU A 268 -7.39 18.79 -2.68
CA GLU A 268 -8.59 17.98 -2.80
C GLU A 268 -9.69 18.54 -1.89
N PRO A 269 -10.88 18.86 -2.43
CA PRO A 269 -12.01 19.21 -1.59
C PRO A 269 -12.44 17.98 -0.78
N GLU A 270 -13.02 18.19 0.40
CA GLU A 270 -13.44 17.08 1.26
C GLU A 270 -12.30 16.09 1.57
N ALA A 271 -11.06 16.60 1.71
CA ALA A 271 -9.85 15.79 1.89
C ALA A 271 -9.93 14.74 3.01
N LYS A 272 -10.82 14.91 4.00
CA LYS A 272 -11.07 13.93 5.07
C LYS A 272 -11.85 12.71 4.56
N ASP A 273 -12.85 12.93 3.72
CA ASP A 273 -13.68 11.87 3.15
C ASP A 273 -12.87 11.11 2.08
N VAL A 274 -12.07 11.83 1.30
CA VAL A 274 -11.08 11.23 0.39
C VAL A 274 -10.02 10.42 1.15
N ALA A 275 -9.48 10.96 2.26
CA ALA A 275 -8.57 10.22 3.13
C ALA A 275 -9.21 8.92 3.65
N ALA A 276 -10.47 8.98 4.08
CA ALA A 276 -11.19 7.80 4.55
C ALA A 276 -11.29 6.73 3.47
N ALA A 277 -11.67 7.10 2.24
CA ALA A 277 -11.73 6.17 1.11
C ALA A 277 -10.36 5.54 0.80
N TYR A 278 -9.30 6.36 0.79
CA TYR A 278 -7.94 5.86 0.56
C TYR A 278 -7.43 4.95 1.67
N LEU A 279 -7.73 5.24 2.94
CA LEU A 279 -7.37 4.37 4.07
C LEU A 279 -8.08 3.02 4.01
N LYS A 280 -9.37 3.00 3.64
CA LYS A 280 -10.13 1.76 3.46
C LYS A 280 -9.60 0.94 2.27
N ARG A 281 -9.25 1.60 1.16
CA ARG A 281 -8.61 0.94 0.01
C ARG A 281 -7.25 0.36 0.39
N ASP A 282 -6.46 1.13 1.14
CA ASP A 282 -5.15 0.73 1.64
C ASP A 282 -5.22 -0.46 2.59
N PHE A 283 -6.26 -0.53 3.43
CA PHE A 283 -6.55 -1.70 4.26
C PHE A 283 -6.77 -2.95 3.41
N ALA A 284 -7.72 -2.89 2.47
CA ALA A 284 -8.07 -4.02 1.62
C ALA A 284 -6.85 -4.49 0.83
N LYS A 285 -6.12 -3.55 0.21
CA LYS A 285 -4.89 -3.85 -0.53
C LYS A 285 -3.83 -4.48 0.37
N SER A 286 -3.53 -3.85 1.51
CA SER A 286 -2.48 -4.35 2.42
C SER A 286 -2.77 -5.77 2.89
N LEU A 287 -4.02 -6.08 3.21
CA LEU A 287 -4.41 -7.41 3.66
C LEU A 287 -4.31 -8.45 2.52
N LEU A 288 -4.78 -8.11 1.33
CA LEU A 288 -4.65 -8.98 0.15
C LEU A 288 -3.17 -9.24 -0.22
N VAL A 289 -2.31 -8.23 -0.14
CA VAL A 289 -0.86 -8.39 -0.37
C VAL A 289 -0.25 -9.34 0.66
N ARG A 290 -0.59 -9.19 1.95
CA ARG A 290 -0.09 -10.10 3.00
C ARG A 290 -0.54 -11.54 2.79
N VAL A 291 -1.79 -11.74 2.37
CA VAL A 291 -2.35 -13.06 2.04
C VAL A 291 -1.62 -13.65 0.82
N ALA A 292 -1.36 -12.85 -0.21
CA ALA A 292 -0.60 -13.29 -1.38
C ALA A 292 0.86 -13.66 -1.04
N LEU A 293 1.54 -12.85 -0.22
CA LEU A 293 2.90 -13.15 0.26
C LEU A 293 2.93 -14.44 1.10
N ALA A 294 1.96 -14.63 1.99
CA ALA A 294 1.85 -15.86 2.77
C ALA A 294 1.56 -17.08 1.88
N ARG A 295 0.77 -16.92 0.81
CA ARG A 295 0.57 -17.97 -0.19
C ARG A 295 1.88 -18.34 -0.90
N GLU A 296 2.60 -17.34 -1.41
CA GLU A 296 3.87 -17.53 -2.13
C GLU A 296 4.87 -18.28 -1.23
N ARG A 297 5.05 -17.80 0.00
CA ARG A 297 5.95 -18.42 0.99
C ARG A 297 5.61 -19.87 1.33
N TRP A 298 4.34 -20.24 1.37
CA TRP A 298 3.94 -21.63 1.66
C TRP A 298 3.96 -22.54 0.45
N ALA A 299 3.91 -21.98 -0.76
CA ALA A 299 4.10 -22.76 -1.97
C ALA A 299 5.56 -23.24 -2.11
N GLU A 300 6.51 -22.52 -1.50
CA GLU A 300 7.94 -22.84 -1.49
C GLU A 300 8.36 -23.82 -0.37
N ASP A 301 7.48 -24.09 0.60
CA ASP A 301 7.75 -25.02 1.70
C ASP A 301 7.53 -26.47 1.22
N ASP A 302 8.61 -27.18 0.90
CA ASP A 302 8.63 -28.54 0.35
C ASP A 302 8.11 -29.62 1.33
N GLU A 303 7.74 -29.26 2.57
CA GLU A 303 7.23 -30.21 3.55
C GLU A 303 5.80 -30.68 3.20
N VAL A 304 5.70 -31.93 2.73
CA VAL A 304 4.47 -32.66 2.36
C VAL A 304 3.57 -32.98 3.58
N GLU A 305 3.97 -32.62 4.81
CA GLU A 305 3.08 -32.71 5.97
C GLU A 305 2.06 -31.55 5.96
N PRO A 306 0.82 -31.75 6.44
CA PRO A 306 -0.12 -30.65 6.58
C PRO A 306 0.54 -29.55 7.42
N ASN A 307 0.80 -28.41 6.77
CA ASN A 307 1.44 -27.25 7.37
C ASN A 307 0.78 -26.98 8.73
N ALA A 308 1.57 -26.87 9.79
CA ALA A 308 1.09 -26.74 11.16
C ALA A 308 0.14 -25.55 11.33
N VAL A 309 0.21 -24.57 10.43
CA VAL A 309 -0.69 -23.41 10.33
C VAL A 309 -2.16 -23.81 10.09
N PHE A 310 -2.44 -24.94 9.42
CA PHE A 310 -3.80 -25.41 9.14
C PHE A 310 -4.27 -26.54 10.07
N LYS A 311 -3.50 -26.85 11.10
CA LYS A 311 -3.93 -27.74 12.19
C LYS A 311 -4.75 -26.93 13.20
N GLU A 312 -5.49 -27.62 14.06
CA GLU A 312 -6.23 -26.98 15.15
C GLU A 312 -5.29 -26.10 16.00
N GLY A 313 -5.67 -24.82 16.19
CA GLY A 313 -4.84 -23.83 16.88
C GLY A 313 -3.67 -23.26 16.06
N GLY A 314 -3.54 -23.61 14.77
CA GLY A 314 -2.57 -23.04 13.86
C GLY A 314 -2.80 -21.54 13.61
N VAL A 315 -1.72 -20.77 13.48
CA VAL A 315 -1.77 -19.31 13.33
C VAL A 315 -1.06 -18.89 12.04
N ILE A 316 -1.79 -18.20 11.16
CA ILE A 316 -1.22 -17.58 9.96
C ILE A 316 -0.42 -16.35 10.39
N ARG A 317 0.89 -16.38 10.18
CA ARG A 317 1.73 -15.20 10.36
C ARG A 317 1.75 -14.40 9.06
N LEU A 318 1.21 -13.19 9.10
CA LEU A 318 1.26 -12.25 7.99
C LEU A 318 2.47 -11.33 8.14
N ALA A 319 3.01 -10.88 7.00
CA ALA A 319 4.07 -9.89 6.98
C ALA A 319 3.63 -8.59 7.69
N GLN A 320 4.56 -7.99 8.42
CA GLN A 320 4.37 -6.68 9.05
C GLN A 320 4.66 -5.58 8.03
N ARG A 321 4.04 -4.43 8.20
CA ARG A 321 4.18 -3.31 7.27
C ARG A 321 4.99 -2.17 7.87
N GLY A 322 5.91 -1.60 7.10
CA GLY A 322 6.69 -0.42 7.47
C GLY A 322 6.72 0.61 6.36
N LEU A 323 6.95 1.88 6.72
CA LEU A 323 7.16 2.95 5.75
C LEU A 323 8.65 3.21 5.53
N VAL A 324 9.04 3.37 4.27
CA VAL A 324 10.38 3.82 3.89
C VAL A 324 10.27 4.96 2.86
N PRO A 325 11.25 5.87 2.77
CA PRO A 325 11.26 6.91 1.76
C PRO A 325 11.18 6.32 0.34
N TRP A 326 10.28 6.84 -0.49
CA TRP A 326 10.20 6.44 -1.89
C TRP A 326 11.44 6.92 -2.65
N ARG A 327 12.05 6.03 -3.44
CA ARG A 327 13.17 6.35 -4.33
C ARG A 327 12.99 5.60 -5.65
N SER A 328 12.83 6.32 -6.75
CA SER A 328 12.76 5.74 -8.09
C SER A 328 13.79 6.40 -9.02
N ALA A 329 13.71 6.12 -10.32
CA ALA A 329 14.57 6.71 -11.34
C ALA A 329 14.57 8.25 -11.36
N THR A 330 13.49 8.90 -10.88
CA THR A 330 13.41 10.36 -10.75
C THR A 330 14.13 10.91 -9.53
N GLY A 331 14.52 10.06 -8.58
CA GLY A 331 15.08 10.45 -7.28
C GLY A 331 14.12 10.20 -6.10
N PRO A 332 14.44 10.73 -4.91
CA PRO A 332 13.59 10.61 -3.73
C PRO A 332 12.32 11.46 -3.85
N SER A 333 11.16 10.88 -3.55
CA SER A 333 9.91 11.64 -3.55
C SER A 333 9.69 12.34 -2.20
N PRO A 334 9.38 13.65 -2.17
CA PRO A 334 9.00 14.34 -0.94
C PRO A 334 7.51 14.17 -0.59
N HIS A 335 6.71 13.59 -1.50
CA HIS A 335 5.25 13.62 -1.42
C HIS A 335 4.65 12.42 -0.71
N PHE A 336 5.31 11.27 -0.77
CA PHE A 336 4.83 10.03 -0.19
C PHE A 336 5.98 9.07 0.16
N SER A 337 5.65 8.00 0.88
CA SER A 337 6.58 6.94 1.28
C SER A 337 6.13 5.60 0.69
N ALA A 338 7.08 4.70 0.43
CA ALA A 338 6.76 3.32 0.09
C ALA A 338 6.32 2.56 1.36
N ALA A 339 5.44 1.59 1.18
CA ALA A 339 4.85 0.76 2.21
C ALA A 339 5.28 -0.69 2.01
N ILE A 340 6.35 -1.11 2.70
CA ILE A 340 7.01 -2.41 2.48
C ILE A 340 6.57 -3.40 3.54
N HIS A 341 6.25 -4.61 3.09
CA HIS A 341 5.89 -5.75 3.93
C HIS A 341 7.10 -6.65 4.15
N VAL A 342 7.36 -7.01 5.40
CA VAL A 342 8.50 -7.86 5.81
C VAL A 342 8.00 -8.90 6.81
N PHE A 343 8.36 -10.17 6.64
CA PHE A 343 8.06 -11.19 7.63
C PHE A 343 8.99 -11.05 8.87
N PRO A 344 8.52 -11.37 10.09
CA PRO A 344 9.31 -11.19 11.31
C PRO A 344 10.66 -11.93 11.35
N ASP A 345 10.81 -12.97 10.53
CA ASP A 345 12.00 -13.81 10.44
C ASP A 345 12.91 -13.48 9.24
N GLU A 346 12.54 -12.50 8.41
CA GLU A 346 13.37 -11.99 7.30
C GLU A 346 14.31 -10.87 7.77
N ASP A 347 15.44 -10.70 7.09
CA ASP A 347 16.24 -9.48 7.25
C ASP A 347 15.51 -8.31 6.59
N ALA A 348 14.95 -7.42 7.42
CA ALA A 348 14.25 -6.23 6.96
C ALA A 348 15.11 -5.34 6.04
N THR A 349 16.43 -5.33 6.20
CA THR A 349 17.32 -4.53 5.35
C THR A 349 17.36 -5.08 3.94
N GLU A 350 17.51 -6.40 3.80
CA GLU A 350 17.53 -7.09 2.52
C GLU A 350 16.16 -7.06 1.85
N ALA A 351 15.08 -7.32 2.60
CA ALA A 351 13.71 -7.25 2.09
C ALA A 351 13.37 -5.86 1.54
N VAL A 352 13.76 -4.79 2.25
CA VAL A 352 13.56 -3.41 1.79
C VAL A 352 14.39 -3.11 0.55
N LYS A 353 15.64 -3.59 0.49
CA LYS A 353 16.50 -3.40 -0.67
C LYS A 353 15.88 -4.06 -1.91
N ASN A 354 15.47 -5.32 -1.80
CA ASN A 354 14.89 -6.09 -2.90
C ASN A 354 13.57 -5.47 -3.36
N ALA A 355 12.71 -5.04 -2.43
CA ALA A 355 11.45 -4.39 -2.77
C ALA A 355 11.61 -3.03 -3.48
N LEU A 356 12.71 -2.31 -3.24
CA LEU A 356 12.98 -1.02 -3.87
C LEU A 356 13.78 -1.13 -5.18
N GLU A 357 14.40 -2.28 -5.46
CA GLU A 357 15.21 -2.50 -6.67
C GLU A 357 14.38 -2.29 -7.94
N ILE A 358 13.13 -2.75 -7.94
CA ILE A 358 12.19 -2.62 -9.06
C ILE A 358 11.91 -1.15 -9.45
N LEU A 359 12.18 -0.19 -8.57
CA LEU A 359 11.94 1.24 -8.81
C LEU A 359 13.02 1.92 -9.66
N GLY A 360 14.15 1.24 -9.92
CA GLY A 360 15.24 1.75 -10.76
C GLY A 360 16.03 2.92 -10.15
N GLY A 361 15.97 3.11 -8.82
CA GLY A 361 16.74 4.14 -8.11
C GLY A 361 18.17 3.71 -7.77
N ALA A 362 19.13 4.63 -7.77
CA ALA A 362 20.52 4.34 -7.38
C ALA A 362 20.60 3.92 -5.90
N THR A 363 21.02 2.67 -5.63
CA THR A 363 21.20 2.09 -4.30
C THR A 363 22.48 2.61 -3.65
N ASN A 364 22.59 3.92 -3.41
CA ASN A 364 23.62 4.44 -2.51
C ASN A 364 23.18 4.21 -1.05
N SER A 365 24.11 3.70 -0.26
CA SER A 365 23.95 2.87 0.94
C SER A 365 23.46 3.57 2.21
N ASP A 366 22.46 4.43 2.13
CA ASP A 366 21.69 4.83 3.31
C ASP A 366 20.51 3.86 3.42
N ALA A 367 20.73 2.73 4.08
CA ALA A 367 19.68 1.77 4.40
C ALA A 367 18.53 2.54 5.07
N ALA A 368 17.41 2.69 4.35
CA ALA A 368 16.23 3.28 4.93
C ALA A 368 15.84 2.44 6.15
N VAL A 369 15.82 3.06 7.33
CA VAL A 369 15.45 2.38 8.57
C VAL A 369 13.97 2.00 8.47
N TRP A 370 13.71 0.77 8.09
CA TRP A 370 12.38 0.19 8.15
C TRP A 370 12.04 -0.13 9.60
N SER A 371 10.83 0.20 9.99
CA SER A 371 10.27 -0.17 11.29
C SER A 371 8.81 -0.56 11.09
N ALA A 372 8.41 -1.64 11.75
CA ALA A 372 7.03 -2.09 11.73
C ALA A 372 6.12 -0.97 12.27
N MET A 373 5.09 -0.64 11.50
CA MET A 373 4.02 0.26 11.91
C MET A 373 3.07 -0.41 12.89
N GLU A 374 2.98 -1.74 12.83
CA GLU A 374 2.23 -2.56 13.75
C GLU A 374 3.17 -3.03 14.87
N ILE A 375 3.07 -2.42 16.05
CA ILE A 375 3.71 -2.99 17.23
C ILE A 375 2.78 -4.09 17.74
N GLY A 376 3.23 -5.35 17.71
CA GLY A 376 2.53 -6.46 18.33
C GLY A 376 2.32 -6.17 19.82
N GLY A 377 1.08 -5.88 20.23
CA GLY A 377 0.79 -5.50 21.61
C GLY A 377 -0.52 -4.75 21.89
N GLN A 378 -1.52 -4.76 20.99
CA GLN A 378 -2.85 -4.20 21.28
C GLN A 378 -4.00 -5.20 21.09
N LEU A 379 -3.76 -6.49 21.37
CA LEU A 379 -4.81 -7.43 21.73
C LEU A 379 -4.44 -8.14 23.05
N GLY A 380 -5.20 -7.86 24.11
CA GLY A 380 -5.44 -8.81 25.20
C GLY A 380 -4.61 -8.72 26.49
N SER A 381 -4.73 -7.62 27.24
CA SER A 381 -4.82 -7.69 28.70
C SER A 381 -5.88 -6.69 29.17
N PRO A 382 -6.86 -7.06 30.01
CA PRO A 382 -7.81 -6.13 30.61
C PRO A 382 -7.13 -5.39 31.77
N MET A 383 -6.06 -4.67 31.48
CA MET A 383 -5.42 -3.69 32.36
C MET A 383 -4.42 -2.93 31.49
N ASP A 384 -4.87 -1.87 30.82
CA ASP A 384 -4.03 -0.71 30.48
C ASP A 384 -4.91 0.41 29.91
N LEU A 385 -5.76 0.95 30.79
CA LEU A 385 -6.17 2.35 30.71
C LEU A 385 -5.06 3.20 31.33
N THR A 386 -3.92 3.31 30.65
CA THR A 386 -2.97 4.39 30.90
C THR A 386 -2.47 4.94 29.58
N PHE A 387 -2.94 6.14 29.29
CA PHE A 387 -2.48 7.00 28.21
C PHE A 387 -0.95 7.02 28.15
N GLY A 388 -0.41 6.82 26.94
CA GLY A 388 0.96 7.17 26.60
C GLY A 388 1.16 8.69 26.70
N MET A 389 1.47 9.17 27.90
CA MET A 389 2.26 10.37 28.06
C MET A 389 3.70 9.98 27.77
N THR A 390 4.34 10.68 26.84
CA THR A 390 5.80 10.66 26.71
C THR A 390 6.41 10.93 28.09
N GLU A 391 7.02 9.90 28.70
CA GLU A 391 7.75 10.03 29.95
C GLU A 391 8.90 11.03 29.75
N SER A 392 8.67 12.29 30.11
CA SER A 392 9.74 13.22 30.42
C SER A 392 10.47 12.67 31.64
N GLU A 393 11.80 12.60 31.58
CA GLU A 393 12.65 12.09 32.68
C GLU A 393 12.42 12.78 34.03
N HIS A 394 11.75 13.94 34.05
CA HIS A 394 11.29 14.60 35.27
C HIS A 394 10.23 13.81 36.05
N PHE A 395 9.40 13.00 35.40
CA PHE A 395 8.35 12.23 36.08
C PHE A 395 8.89 11.05 36.90
N LYS A 396 9.97 10.40 36.44
CA LYS A 396 10.63 9.34 37.22
C LYS A 396 11.16 9.88 38.56
N TYR A 397 11.79 11.05 38.55
CA TYR A 397 12.30 11.66 39.78
C TYR A 397 11.19 12.05 40.76
N VAL A 398 10.06 12.60 40.28
CA VAL A 398 8.93 12.94 41.16
C VAL A 398 8.36 11.67 41.81
N TYR A 399 8.25 10.56 41.07
CA TYR A 399 7.69 9.32 41.61
C TYR A 399 8.58 8.67 42.69
N TYR A 400 9.90 8.79 42.57
CA TYR A 400 10.83 8.24 43.56
C TYR A 400 11.12 9.19 44.73
N VAL A 401 11.07 10.51 44.53
CA VAL A 401 11.44 11.50 45.56
C VAL A 401 10.24 11.88 46.44
N LEU A 402 9.01 11.89 45.89
CA LEU A 402 7.81 12.29 46.64
C LEU A 402 7.53 11.41 47.88
N PRO A 403 7.64 10.06 47.84
CA PRO A 403 7.45 9.23 49.02
C PRO A 403 8.51 9.50 50.10
N VAL A 404 9.75 9.75 49.70
CA VAL A 404 10.86 10.06 50.61
C VAL A 404 10.65 11.40 51.31
N VAL A 405 10.18 12.41 50.58
CA VAL A 405 9.86 13.73 51.15
C VAL A 405 8.67 13.64 52.11
N ILE A 406 7.64 12.86 51.80
CA ILE A 406 6.50 12.64 52.70
C ILE A 406 6.93 11.94 53.99
N VAL A 407 7.78 10.92 53.91
CA VAL A 407 8.31 10.23 55.10
C VAL A 407 9.15 11.17 55.96
N LEU A 408 9.99 12.02 55.35
CA LEU A 408 10.76 13.03 56.07
C LEU A 408 9.87 14.06 56.77
N LEU A 409 8.80 14.54 56.11
CA LEU A 409 7.85 15.47 56.71
C LEU A 409 7.09 14.86 57.88
N LEU A 410 6.70 13.57 57.77
CA LEU A 410 6.04 12.84 58.85
C LEU A 410 6.97 12.61 60.05
N LEU A 411 8.25 12.31 59.80
CA LEU A 411 9.26 12.18 60.86
C LEU A 411 9.54 13.51 61.57
N VAL A 412 9.59 14.61 60.82
CA VAL A 412 9.73 15.95 61.41
C VAL A 412 8.49 16.29 62.23
N ALA A 413 7.27 16.04 61.73
CA ALA A 413 6.04 16.24 62.47
C ALA A 413 5.98 15.40 63.77
N GLN A 414 6.48 14.16 63.75
CA GLN A 414 6.57 13.31 64.95
C GLN A 414 7.62 13.78 65.96
N SER A 415 8.65 14.51 65.52
CA SER A 415 9.65 15.11 66.41
C SER A 415 9.23 16.44 67.04
N MET A 416 8.14 17.05 66.53
CA MET A 416 7.58 18.32 67.03
C MET A 416 6.29 18.13 67.87
N MET A 417 5.82 16.90 68.02
CA MET A 417 4.92 16.46 69.12
C MET A 417 5.75 15.85 70.23
#